data_AF-A0A5K1C828-F1
#
_entry.id   AF-A0A5K1C828-F1
#
_cell.length_a   1.000
_cell.length_b   1.000
_cell.length_c   1.000
_cell.angle_alpha   90.00
_cell.angle_beta   90.00
_cell.angle_gamma   90.00
#
_symmetry.space_group_name_H-M   'P 1'
#
loop_
_entity.id
_entity.type
_entity.pdbx_description
1 polymer ?
#
loop_
_entity_poly.entity_id
_entity_poly.type
_entity_poly.pdbx_seq_one_letter_code
_entity_poly.pdbx_strand_id
1 'polypeptide(L)' 'LSSSSLNRNIQGIPVRFGGPFAATQLLELEHQVLIFNYMAAGAPVPPNLLLTIRKNLGPSPPSANSSASLAPDN' A
#
# COMPACT_ATOMS: atom_id res chain seq x y z
N LEU A 1 -9.85 -22.11 -24.95
CA LEU A 1 -9.70 -20.71 -24.46
C LEU A 1 -9.83 -20.76 -22.95
N SER A 2 -8.72 -20.50 -22.27
CA SER A 2 -8.39 -20.98 -20.93
C SER A 2 -9.19 -20.31 -19.82
N SER A 3 -9.72 -21.14 -18.91
CA SER A 3 -10.31 -20.73 -17.64
C SER A 3 -9.23 -20.03 -16.81
N SER A 4 -9.43 -18.75 -16.50
CA SER A 4 -8.51 -18.00 -15.65
C SER A 4 -8.69 -18.47 -14.20
N SER A 5 -7.88 -19.46 -13.82
CA SER A 5 -7.72 -19.93 -12.45
C SER A 5 -7.09 -18.82 -11.60
N LEU A 6 -7.91 -18.04 -10.91
CA LEU A 6 -7.45 -17.28 -9.75
C LEU A 6 -7.34 -18.26 -8.58
N ASN A 7 -6.25 -19.04 -8.56
CA ASN A 7 -5.77 -19.71 -7.36
C ASN A 7 -5.28 -18.65 -6.36
N ARG A 8 -6.22 -17.93 -5.74
CA ARG A 8 -5.96 -17.24 -4.48
C ARG A 8 -5.86 -18.33 -3.42
N ASN A 9 -4.65 -18.86 -3.31
CA ASN A 9 -4.21 -19.66 -2.19
C ASN A 9 -4.31 -18.82 -0.90
N ILE A 10 -5.50 -18.79 -0.30
CA ILE A 10 -5.77 -18.29 1.05
C ILE A 10 -5.50 -19.44 2.06
N GLN A 11 -4.59 -20.37 1.73
CA GLN A 11 -4.26 -21.55 2.55
C GLN A 11 -2.88 -21.38 3.19
N GLY A 12 -2.73 -20.37 4.06
CA GLY A 12 -1.45 -20.21 4.76
C GLY A 12 -1.35 -19.15 5.85
N ILE A 13 -2.43 -18.45 6.22
CA ILE A 13 -2.36 -17.51 7.35
C ILE A 13 -2.82 -18.25 8.61
N PRO A 14 -1.91 -18.67 9.51
CA PRO A 14 -2.32 -18.93 10.88
C PRO A 14 -2.75 -17.58 11.48
N VAL A 15 -4.06 -17.31 11.41
CA VAL A 15 -4.73 -16.25 12.18
C VAL A 15 -4.68 -16.67 13.64
N ARG A 16 -3.50 -16.57 14.26
CA ARG A 16 -3.36 -16.86 15.68
C ARG A 16 -2.57 -15.84 16.49
N PHE A 17 -1.98 -14.79 15.91
CA PHE A 17 -1.46 -13.66 16.72
C PHE A 17 -1.28 -12.29 16.01
N GLY A 18 -1.62 -12.14 14.73
CA GLY A 18 -1.32 -10.92 13.96
C GLY A 18 -2.53 -10.43 13.18
N GLY A 19 -2.92 -9.17 13.41
CA GLY A 19 -3.88 -8.46 12.57
C GLY A 19 -3.39 -8.31 11.11
N PRO A 20 -4.15 -7.64 10.24
CA PRO A 20 -3.87 -7.56 8.80
C PRO A 20 -2.59 -6.79 8.42
N PHE A 21 -1.80 -6.36 9.41
CA PHE A 21 -0.63 -5.51 9.24
C PHE A 21 0.58 -6.05 9.99
N ALA A 22 1.75 -5.94 9.37
CA ALA A 22 3.03 -6.15 10.04
C ALA A 22 3.30 -5.04 11.08
N ALA A 23 4.19 -5.27 12.06
CA ALA A 23 4.52 -4.28 13.09
C ALA A 23 4.99 -2.93 12.51
N THR A 24 5.77 -2.96 11.43
CA THR A 24 6.19 -1.75 10.69
C THR A 24 5.03 -1.03 10.03
N GLN A 25 4.03 -1.77 9.54
CA GLN A 25 2.81 -1.21 8.94
C GLN A 25 1.89 -0.60 9.99
N LEU A 26 1.80 -1.16 11.20
CA LEU A 26 1.06 -0.55 12.31
C LEU A 26 1.66 0.79 12.75
N LEU A 27 2.99 0.85 12.86
CA LEU A 27 3.69 2.08 13.20
C LEU A 27 3.48 3.18 12.13
N GLU A 28 3.42 2.78 10.86
CA GLU A 28 3.06 3.69 9.77
C GLU A 28 1.62 4.21 9.87
N LEU A 29 0.68 3.35 10.28
CA LEU A 29 -0.73 3.74 10.51
C LEU A 29 -0.88 4.70 11.69
N GLU A 30 -0.20 4.44 12.81
CA GLU A 30 -0.19 5.37 13.95
C GLU A 30 0.28 6.76 13.54
N HIS A 31 1.31 6.81 12.71
CA HIS A 31 1.84 8.04 12.17
C HIS A 31 0.83 8.77 11.26
N GLN A 32 0.12 8.05 10.39
CA GLN A 32 -0.96 8.62 9.56
C GLN A 32 -2.11 9.17 10.40
N VAL A 33 -2.52 8.46 11.46
CA VAL A 33 -3.59 8.91 12.38
C VAL A 33 -3.16 10.18 13.12
N LEU A 34 -1.92 10.29 13.57
CA LEU A 34 -1.41 11.50 14.21
C LEU A 34 -1.50 12.71 13.28
N ILE A 35 -1.07 12.58 12.03
CA ILE A 35 -1.18 13.65 11.04
C ILE A 35 -2.65 14.05 10.85
N PHE A 36 -3.54 13.08 10.68
CA PHE A 36 -4.97 13.34 10.53
C PHE A 36 -5.54 14.11 11.73
N ASN A 37 -5.15 13.74 12.95
CA ASN A 37 -5.60 14.43 14.16
C ASN A 37 -5.17 15.91 14.18
N TYR A 38 -3.92 16.22 13.76
CA TYR A 38 -3.47 17.61 13.64
C TYR A 38 -4.26 18.39 12.58
N MET A 39 -4.51 17.76 11.42
CA MET A 39 -5.29 18.36 10.33
C MET A 39 -6.74 18.61 10.76
N ALA A 40 -7.38 17.65 11.42
CA ALA A 40 -8.75 17.75 11.93
C ALA A 40 -8.88 18.81 13.03
N ALA A 41 -7.85 18.97 13.86
CA ALA A 41 -7.78 20.02 14.87
C ALA A 41 -7.44 21.42 14.30
N GLY A 42 -7.14 21.54 13.00
CA GLY A 42 -6.67 22.79 12.39
C GLY A 42 -5.32 23.28 12.92
N ALA A 43 -4.55 22.40 13.55
CA ALA A 43 -3.25 22.71 14.13
C ALA A 43 -2.12 22.47 13.10
N PRO A 44 -1.01 23.22 13.16
CA PRO A 44 0.11 22.99 12.26
C PRO A 44 0.72 21.60 12.49
N VAL A 45 0.85 20.82 11.41
CA VAL A 45 1.44 19.48 11.46
C VAL A 45 2.96 19.60 11.74
N PRO A 46 3.50 18.94 12.78
CA PRO A 46 4.92 18.93 13.07
C PRO A 46 5.79 18.47 11.88
N PRO A 47 6.95 19.10 11.60
CA PRO A 47 7.80 18.76 10.46
C PRO A 47 8.40 17.35 10.54
N ASN A 48 8.59 16.80 11.74
CA ASN A 48 9.01 15.42 11.96
C ASN A 48 7.99 14.42 11.38
N LEU A 49 6.70 14.75 11.38
CA LEU A 49 5.67 13.93 10.75
C LEU A 49 5.65 14.09 9.22
N LEU A 50 5.99 15.27 8.69
CA LEU A 50 6.01 15.51 7.24
C LEU A 50 7.16 14.76 6.52
N LEU A 51 8.28 14.54 7.19
CA LEU A 51 9.45 13.85 6.63
C LEU A 51 9.13 12.38 6.26
N THR A 52 8.33 11.70 7.08
CA THR A 52 7.88 10.32 6.86
C THR A 52 6.95 10.21 5.66
N ILE A 53 6.06 11.18 5.46
CA ILE A 53 5.12 11.21 4.31
C ILE A 53 5.91 11.26 2.99
N ARG A 54 6.97 12.07 2.94
CA ARG A 54 7.83 12.21 1.75
C ARG A 54 8.56 10.93 1.39
N LYS A 55 8.94 10.12 2.40
CA LYS A 55 9.57 8.82 2.20
C LYS A 55 8.59 7.77 1.68
N ASN A 56 7.34 7.80 2.15
CA ASN A 56 6.31 6.84 1.76
C ASN A 56 5.60 7.18 0.45
N LEU A 57 5.67 8.42 -0.01
CA LEU A 57 5.30 8.86 -1.38
C LEU A 57 6.38 8.50 -2.42
N GLY A 58 7.04 7.34 -2.26
CA GLY A 58 7.89 6.78 -3.31
C GLY A 58 7.14 6.76 -4.64
N PRO A 59 7.82 6.87 -5.79
CA PRO A 59 7.15 6.87 -7.08
C PRO A 59 6.23 5.65 -7.14
N SER A 60 4.91 5.89 -7.21
CA SER A 60 3.97 4.82 -7.53
C SER A 60 4.51 4.18 -8.80
N PRO A 61 4.73 2.85 -8.82
CA PRO A 61 5.14 2.21 -10.06
C PRO A 61 4.13 2.64 -11.13
N PRO A 62 4.59 3.04 -12.33
CA PRO A 62 3.67 3.36 -13.39
C PRO A 62 2.74 2.17 -13.52
N SER A 63 1.46 2.39 -13.27
CA SER A 63 0.45 1.35 -13.42
C SER A 63 0.50 0.97 -14.89
N ALA A 64 1.26 -0.07 -15.20
CA ALA A 64 1.42 -0.57 -16.55
C ALA A 64 0.04 -1.07 -16.96
N ASN A 65 -0.68 -0.24 -17.70
CA ASN A 65 -1.77 -0.67 -18.54
C ASN A 65 -1.14 -1.58 -19.59
N SER A 66 -1.02 -2.85 -19.25
CA SER A 66 -0.55 -3.90 -20.15
C SER A 66 -1.57 -4.11 -21.27
N SER A 67 -1.58 -3.20 -22.24
CA SER A 67 -2.08 -3.46 -23.60
C SER A 67 -0.89 -3.49 -24.57
N ALA A 68 0.22 -4.10 -24.16
CA ALA A 68 1.27 -4.54 -25.06
C ALA A 68 0.87 -5.93 -25.58
N SER A 69 -0.11 -5.97 -26.47
CA SER A 69 -0.41 -7.19 -27.22
C SER A 69 0.45 -7.18 -28.48
N LEU A 70 1.59 -7.84 -28.38
CA LEU A 70 2.38 -8.34 -29.50
C LEU A 70 1.51 -9.24 -30.40
N ALA A 71 1.56 -9.03 -31.71
CA ALA A 71 1.34 -10.07 -32.70
C ALA A 71 2.24 -9.83 -33.94
N PRO A 72 2.65 -10.88 -34.64
CA PRO A 72 3.98 -10.99 -35.27
C PRO A 72 4.00 -10.69 -36.78
N ASP A 73 5.23 -10.36 -37.23
CA ASP A 73 5.92 -10.77 -38.48
C ASP A 73 5.06 -11.13 -39.70
N ASN A 74 5.19 -10.34 -40.77
CA ASN A 74 4.84 -10.73 -42.14
C ASN A 74 6.09 -10.78 -43.02
#